data_AF-I9RCI8-F1
#
_entry.id   AF-I9RCI8-F1
#
_cell.length_a   1.000
_cell.length_b   1.000
_cell.length_c   1.000
_cell.angle_alpha   90.00
_cell.angle_beta   90.00
_cell.angle_gamma   90.00
#
_symmetry.space_group_name_H-M   'P 1'
#
loop_
_entity.id
_entity.type
_entity.pdbx_description
1 polymer ?
#
loop_
_entity_poly.entity_id
_entity_poly.type
_entity_poly.pdbx_seq_one_letter_code
_entity_poly.pdbx_strand_id
1 'polypeptide(L)'
;MKRTFYIVLITAGFLLSSCVSGDFISLSGLSSDNFRMVVDQKKTRLYRLQNAASIEVCITNYGARVLSIMTPDKDGQQQDIVCGFDNISDYRRYRQNFGSVVGRYIGRILGARFAIDGTVYNLQAGSGGHCSHGGYPGFADRVWTVKKSNRCCLQLLYASPDGENGFPGNLTLSVTYRLTDDNELSILYEAETDKPTVLNPSNHSFFNLSGNLSRDVLDEVLWVDADSIAEYDVDKCVTGRMLSVKGTPFDFTSTWRIGDRIDEPDRQLAVTKGYDHTWKVNWQNNGLHKAALITDKESGRVMEVYTTEPGIHLYTANGHNGKLKGKQGITYPHRNAICFETMHFADSPNKPQFPTTLLKPGVKFRSETVFKFGVTVN
;
A
#
# COMPACT_ATOMS: atom_id res chain seq x y z
N MET A 1 -52.41 18.92 50.05
CA MET A 1 -51.52 19.76 49.19
C MET A 1 -50.87 18.86 48.15
N LYS A 2 -51.31 18.94 46.89
CA LYS A 2 -50.76 18.19 45.75
C LYS A 2 -49.48 18.90 45.27
N ARG A 3 -48.35 18.18 45.15
CA ARG A 3 -47.13 18.70 44.52
C ARG A 3 -46.86 17.90 43.25
N THR A 4 -47.08 18.53 42.11
CA THR A 4 -46.76 18.04 40.77
C THR A 4 -45.27 18.26 40.52
N PHE A 5 -44.51 17.21 40.25
CA PHE A 5 -43.12 17.31 39.75
C PHE A 5 -43.14 17.37 38.23
N TYR A 6 -42.58 18.42 37.65
CA TYR A 6 -42.31 18.51 36.21
C TYR A 6 -40.95 17.85 35.94
N ILE A 7 -40.97 16.79 35.12
CA ILE A 7 -39.75 16.20 34.54
C ILE A 7 -39.40 17.03 33.31
N VAL A 8 -38.27 17.75 33.36
CA VAL A 8 -37.68 18.42 32.20
C VAL A 8 -36.89 17.38 31.41
N LEU A 9 -37.44 16.96 30.26
CA LEU A 9 -36.72 16.18 29.26
C LEU A 9 -35.74 17.10 28.52
N ILE A 10 -34.44 16.94 28.80
CA ILE A 10 -33.37 17.54 28.01
C ILE A 10 -33.15 16.62 26.79
N THR A 11 -33.68 17.01 25.64
CA THR A 11 -33.37 16.37 24.36
C THR A 11 -31.98 16.82 23.91
N ALA A 12 -31.00 15.92 24.03
CA ALA A 12 -29.69 16.11 23.42
C ALA A 12 -29.83 15.97 21.90
N GLY A 13 -29.82 17.10 21.20
CA GLY A 13 -29.77 17.13 19.74
C GLY A 13 -28.44 16.59 19.24
N PHE A 14 -28.45 15.43 18.59
CA PHE A 14 -27.33 14.97 17.77
C PHE A 14 -27.20 15.90 16.56
N LEU A 15 -26.25 16.83 16.63
CA LEU A 15 -25.78 17.59 15.47
C LEU A 15 -25.09 16.61 14.51
N LEU A 16 -25.79 16.27 13.43
CA LEU A 16 -25.18 15.71 12.22
C LEU A 16 -24.22 16.75 11.65
N SER A 17 -22.95 16.68 12.06
CA SER A 17 -21.87 17.44 11.44
C SER A 17 -21.72 16.95 9.99
N SER A 18 -22.17 17.79 9.06
CA SER A 18 -21.71 17.77 7.69
C SER A 18 -20.18 17.83 7.70
N CYS A 19 -19.51 16.96 6.95
CA CYS A 19 -18.06 16.97 6.82
C CYS A 19 -17.62 18.32 6.26
N VAL A 20 -17.21 19.22 7.15
CA VAL A 20 -16.69 20.53 6.80
C VAL A 20 -15.37 20.30 6.06
N SER A 21 -15.29 20.83 4.85
CA SER A 21 -14.06 20.98 4.07
C SER A 21 -13.17 22.09 4.68
N GLY A 22 -12.93 22.00 5.99
CA GLY A 22 -12.19 22.97 6.78
C GLY A 22 -10.72 22.62 6.84
N ASP A 23 -9.91 23.64 7.12
CA ASP A 23 -8.50 23.48 7.45
C ASP A 23 -8.41 22.62 8.70
N PHE A 24 -7.52 21.61 8.69
CA PHE A 24 -7.23 20.80 9.86
C PHE A 24 -5.76 20.42 9.93
N ILE A 25 -5.32 20.10 11.13
CA ILE A 25 -4.06 19.45 11.44
C ILE A 25 -4.39 18.00 11.87
N SER A 26 -3.74 17.01 11.28
CA SER A 26 -3.89 15.60 11.67
C SER A 26 -3.24 15.31 13.02
N LEU A 27 -3.52 14.15 13.61
CA LEU A 27 -2.81 13.66 14.80
C LEU A 27 -1.30 13.50 14.56
N SER A 28 -0.89 13.20 13.32
CA SER A 28 0.51 13.18 12.88
C SER A 28 1.10 14.56 12.55
N GLY A 29 0.34 15.65 12.74
CA GLY A 29 0.81 17.01 12.47
C GLY A 29 0.76 17.46 11.00
N LEU A 30 0.14 16.69 10.10
CA LEU A 30 -0.04 17.09 8.71
C LEU A 30 -1.04 18.23 8.62
N SER A 31 -0.62 19.37 8.07
CA SER A 31 -1.52 20.49 7.76
C SER A 31 -2.20 20.26 6.42
N SER A 32 -3.53 20.30 6.41
CA SER A 32 -4.33 20.16 5.19
C SER A 32 -4.00 21.21 4.11
N ASP A 33 -3.46 22.37 4.48
CA ASP A 33 -3.02 23.41 3.55
C ASP A 33 -1.81 22.99 2.72
N ASN A 34 -0.88 22.26 3.31
CA ASN A 34 0.33 21.76 2.63
C ASN A 34 0.01 20.74 1.52
N PHE A 35 -1.24 20.25 1.49
CA PHE A 35 -1.74 19.33 0.49
C PHE A 35 -2.67 19.97 -0.53
N ARG A 36 -2.80 21.31 -0.54
CA ARG A 36 -3.55 22.06 -1.54
C ARG A 36 -2.62 22.57 -2.64
N MET A 37 -2.70 21.94 -3.79
CA MET A 37 -1.98 22.32 -5.00
C MET A 37 -2.88 22.10 -6.22
N VAL A 38 -2.60 22.79 -7.32
CA VAL A 38 -3.15 22.43 -8.63
C VAL A 38 -2.08 21.67 -9.41
N VAL A 39 -2.38 20.43 -9.77
CA VAL A 39 -1.54 19.56 -10.59
C VAL A 39 -2.39 19.09 -11.77
N ASP A 40 -1.92 19.31 -13.00
CA ASP A 40 -2.65 18.97 -14.23
C ASP A 40 -4.10 19.47 -14.21
N GLN A 41 -4.29 20.75 -13.84
CA GLN A 41 -5.60 21.42 -13.71
C GLN A 41 -6.56 20.83 -12.65
N LYS A 42 -6.11 19.83 -11.87
CA LYS A 42 -6.88 19.21 -10.80
C LYS A 42 -6.35 19.63 -9.43
N LYS A 43 -7.26 19.80 -8.47
CA LYS A 43 -6.90 20.20 -7.09
C LYS A 43 -6.54 18.97 -6.26
N THR A 44 -5.40 19.03 -5.58
CA THR A 44 -5.04 18.08 -4.53
C THR A 44 -5.65 18.50 -3.19
N ARG A 45 -5.96 17.53 -2.34
CA ARG A 45 -6.49 17.73 -0.98
C ARG A 45 -5.99 16.64 -0.04
N LEU A 46 -6.02 16.93 1.27
CA LEU A 46 -5.88 15.98 2.36
C LEU A 46 -7.27 15.53 2.84
N TYR A 47 -7.42 14.24 3.07
CA TYR A 47 -8.62 13.57 3.58
C TYR A 47 -8.25 12.80 4.82
N ARG A 48 -9.14 12.81 5.81
CA ARG A 48 -8.96 12.08 7.07
C ARG A 48 -10.06 11.05 7.24
N LEU A 49 -9.67 9.82 7.56
CA LEU A 49 -10.54 8.77 8.05
C LEU A 49 -10.27 8.55 9.54
N GLN A 50 -11.31 8.35 10.35
CA GLN A 50 -11.20 8.11 11.78
C GLN A 50 -12.29 7.16 12.26
N ASN A 51 -11.90 6.12 13.00
CA ASN A 51 -12.82 5.17 13.63
C ASN A 51 -13.07 5.49 15.11
N ALA A 52 -13.97 4.76 15.75
CA ALA A 52 -14.25 4.93 17.18
C ALA A 52 -13.08 4.50 18.09
N ALA A 53 -12.18 3.64 17.60
CA ALA A 53 -11.04 3.09 18.32
C ALA A 53 -9.75 3.92 18.20
N SER A 54 -9.89 5.22 17.87
CA SER A 54 -8.78 6.20 17.84
C SER A 54 -7.69 5.95 16.79
N ILE A 55 -7.95 5.15 15.75
CA ILE A 55 -7.09 5.13 14.56
C ILE A 55 -7.45 6.31 13.66
N GLU A 56 -6.44 7.04 13.20
CA GLU A 56 -6.56 8.10 12.20
C GLU A 56 -5.72 7.75 10.97
N VAL A 57 -6.33 7.79 9.79
CA VAL A 57 -5.63 7.58 8.52
C VAL A 57 -5.79 8.82 7.66
N CYS A 58 -4.68 9.40 7.23
CA CYS A 58 -4.68 10.53 6.30
C CYS A 58 -4.35 10.07 4.89
N ILE A 59 -5.14 10.50 3.91
CA ILE A 59 -5.01 10.13 2.49
C ILE A 59 -5.05 11.41 1.64
N THR A 60 -4.31 11.45 0.55
CA THR A 60 -4.48 12.49 -0.49
C THR A 60 -4.97 11.89 -1.79
N ASN A 61 -5.74 12.68 -2.55
CA ASN A 61 -6.14 12.30 -3.90
C ASN A 61 -5.00 12.42 -4.93
N TYR A 62 -3.81 12.92 -4.56
CA TYR A 62 -2.62 12.80 -5.40
C TYR A 62 -1.98 11.42 -5.23
N GLY A 63 -1.99 10.60 -6.28
CA GLY A 63 -1.52 9.21 -6.25
C GLY A 63 -2.35 8.26 -5.39
N ALA A 64 -3.55 8.70 -4.96
CA ALA A 64 -4.39 8.00 -3.98
C ALA A 64 -3.59 7.54 -2.74
N ARG A 65 -2.71 8.42 -2.23
CA ARG A 65 -1.66 8.06 -1.28
C ARG A 65 -2.15 8.02 0.16
N VAL A 66 -1.81 6.95 0.89
CA VAL A 66 -1.81 6.94 2.36
C VAL A 66 -0.61 7.75 2.84
N LEU A 67 -0.85 8.79 3.63
CA LEU A 67 0.17 9.73 4.09
C LEU A 67 0.56 9.50 5.55
N SER A 68 -0.36 8.96 6.35
CA SER A 68 -0.19 8.74 7.78
C SER A 68 -1.18 7.67 8.25
N ILE A 69 -0.75 6.83 9.18
CA ILE A 69 -1.58 5.89 9.92
C ILE A 69 -1.18 6.00 11.38
N MET A 70 -2.06 6.61 12.20
CA MET A 70 -1.84 6.74 13.63
C MET A 70 -2.44 5.53 14.35
N THR A 71 -1.60 4.83 15.11
CA THR A 71 -2.01 3.64 15.88
C THR A 71 -1.52 3.73 17.33
N PRO A 72 -2.33 3.31 18.32
CA PRO A 72 -1.89 3.22 19.70
C PRO A 72 -0.90 2.07 19.89
N ASP A 73 0.06 2.23 20.79
CA ASP A 73 0.81 1.12 21.37
C ASP A 73 0.06 0.48 22.55
N LYS A 74 0.69 -0.52 23.20
CA LYS A 74 0.14 -1.21 24.37
C LYS A 74 -0.16 -0.29 25.58
N ASP A 75 0.44 0.89 25.62
CA ASP A 75 0.25 1.91 26.65
C ASP A 75 -0.70 3.04 26.20
N GLY A 76 -1.29 2.91 25.00
CA GLY A 76 -2.24 3.86 24.42
C GLY A 76 -1.60 5.06 23.71
N GLN A 77 -0.26 5.11 23.58
CA GLN A 77 0.43 6.21 22.91
C GLN A 77 0.33 6.08 21.39
N GLN A 78 -0.15 7.15 20.76
CA GLN A 78 -0.37 7.23 19.31
C GLN A 78 0.94 7.58 18.59
N GLN A 79 1.30 6.80 17.57
CA GLN A 79 2.40 7.11 16.66
C GLN A 79 2.02 6.86 15.20
N ASP A 80 2.65 7.62 14.30
CA ASP A 80 2.55 7.41 12.87
C ASP A 80 3.48 6.28 12.43
N ILE A 81 2.91 5.22 11.89
CA ILE A 81 3.66 4.00 11.54
C ILE A 81 4.05 3.92 10.07
N VAL A 82 3.85 4.96 9.26
CA VAL A 82 4.24 4.95 7.83
C VAL A 82 5.18 6.08 7.43
N CYS A 83 6.10 5.82 6.49
CA CYS A 83 6.93 6.88 5.90
C CYS A 83 6.09 7.84 5.02
N GLY A 84 6.58 9.06 4.80
CA GLY A 84 5.92 10.03 3.94
C GLY A 84 6.58 11.40 3.93
N PHE A 85 5.88 12.40 3.38
CA PHE A 85 6.25 13.82 3.43
C PHE A 85 5.10 14.67 3.96
N ASP A 86 5.42 15.90 4.39
CA ASP A 86 4.45 16.85 4.97
C ASP A 86 3.68 17.68 3.93
N ASN A 87 4.01 17.56 2.64
CA ASN A 87 3.45 18.41 1.59
C ASN A 87 3.52 17.76 0.20
N ILE A 88 2.66 18.22 -0.73
CA ILE A 88 2.59 17.69 -2.10
C ILE A 88 3.85 17.98 -2.93
N SER A 89 4.53 19.10 -2.68
CA SER A 89 5.73 19.49 -3.42
C SER A 89 6.84 18.44 -3.29
N ASP A 90 7.04 17.90 -2.09
CA ASP A 90 8.05 16.87 -1.82
C ASP A 90 7.70 15.52 -2.46
N TYR A 91 6.43 15.10 -2.45
CA TYR A 91 5.99 13.91 -3.20
C TYR A 91 6.31 14.04 -4.70
N ARG A 92 6.09 15.22 -5.29
CA ARG A 92 6.41 15.49 -6.71
C ARG A 92 7.91 15.57 -6.99
N ARG A 93 8.67 16.12 -6.04
CA ARG A 93 10.11 16.34 -6.17
C ARG A 93 10.89 15.04 -6.05
N TYR A 94 10.66 14.28 -4.97
CA TYR A 94 11.46 13.09 -4.66
C TYR A 94 10.94 11.83 -5.32
N ARG A 95 9.67 11.84 -5.79
CA ARG A 95 9.04 10.75 -6.54
C ARG A 95 9.15 9.39 -5.83
N GLN A 96 9.14 9.40 -4.50
CA GLN A 96 9.05 8.17 -3.71
C GLN A 96 7.62 7.68 -3.74
N ASN A 97 7.45 6.36 -3.78
CA ASN A 97 6.13 5.72 -3.81
C ASN A 97 5.46 5.61 -2.44
N PHE A 98 5.94 6.34 -1.42
CA PHE A 98 5.37 6.33 -0.07
C PHE A 98 3.84 6.43 -0.11
N GLY A 99 3.21 5.30 0.22
CA GLY A 99 1.77 5.10 0.36
C GLY A 99 0.93 5.23 -0.90
N SER A 100 1.50 5.38 -2.10
CA SER A 100 0.70 5.50 -3.34
C SER A 100 0.05 4.21 -3.75
N VAL A 101 -1.05 4.36 -4.48
CA VAL A 101 -1.48 3.35 -5.43
C VAL A 101 -0.54 3.38 -6.64
N VAL A 102 0.13 2.27 -6.88
CA VAL A 102 1.00 2.06 -8.04
C VAL A 102 0.22 1.29 -9.11
N GLY A 103 0.39 1.71 -10.37
CA GLY A 103 -0.24 1.08 -11.52
C GLY A 103 0.03 1.85 -12.83
N ARG A 104 -0.40 1.38 -13.99
CA ARG A 104 -1.32 0.24 -14.25
C ARG A 104 -0.79 -1.13 -13.83
N TYR A 105 0.52 -1.26 -13.66
CA TYR A 105 1.16 -2.51 -13.29
C TYR A 105 2.28 -2.29 -12.27
N ILE A 106 2.13 -2.79 -11.04
CA ILE A 106 3.17 -2.78 -10.02
C ILE A 106 4.22 -3.88 -10.27
N GLY A 107 5.47 -3.62 -9.88
CA GLY A 107 6.61 -4.47 -10.24
C GLY A 107 7.18 -4.12 -11.61
N ARG A 108 7.87 -5.08 -12.24
CA ARG A 108 8.49 -4.92 -13.57
C ARG A 108 7.73 -5.71 -14.62
N ILE A 109 7.60 -5.14 -15.81
CA ILE A 109 7.37 -5.87 -17.05
C ILE A 109 8.69 -5.87 -17.82
N LEU A 110 9.25 -7.07 -18.01
CA LEU A 110 10.58 -7.25 -18.57
C LEU A 110 10.60 -6.86 -20.05
N GLY A 111 11.74 -6.32 -20.50
CA GLY A 111 11.89 -5.69 -21.81
C GLY A 111 10.90 -4.56 -22.15
N ALA A 112 10.14 -4.06 -21.16
CA ALA A 112 9.09 -3.06 -21.34
C ALA A 112 8.09 -3.44 -22.44
N ARG A 113 7.72 -4.72 -22.54
CA ARG A 113 6.77 -5.21 -23.53
C ARG A 113 6.04 -6.45 -23.07
N PHE A 114 4.87 -6.70 -23.63
CA PHE A 114 4.14 -7.96 -23.49
C PHE A 114 3.27 -8.20 -24.74
N ALA A 115 2.64 -9.37 -24.84
CA ALA A 115 1.72 -9.68 -25.92
C ALA A 115 0.33 -10.06 -25.40
N ILE A 116 -0.72 -9.62 -26.10
CA ILE A 116 -2.10 -10.11 -25.93
C ILE A 116 -2.55 -10.61 -27.29
N ASP A 117 -2.99 -11.87 -27.36
CA ASP A 117 -3.50 -12.51 -28.59
C ASP A 117 -2.57 -12.31 -29.81
N GLY A 118 -1.25 -12.43 -29.58
CA GLY A 118 -0.21 -12.27 -30.61
C GLY A 118 0.18 -10.82 -30.94
N THR A 119 -0.57 -9.82 -30.45
CA THR A 119 -0.23 -8.41 -30.63
C THR A 119 0.75 -7.96 -29.56
N VAL A 120 1.92 -7.45 -29.97
CA VAL A 120 2.95 -6.94 -29.05
C VAL A 120 2.68 -5.48 -28.70
N TYR A 121 2.65 -5.18 -27.40
CA TYR A 121 2.55 -3.84 -26.85
C TYR A 121 3.90 -3.42 -26.27
N ASN A 122 4.42 -2.29 -26.73
CA ASN A 122 5.62 -1.67 -26.17
C ASN A 122 5.21 -0.62 -25.14
N LEU A 123 5.81 -0.72 -23.97
CA LEU A 123 5.59 0.17 -22.83
C LEU A 123 6.74 1.18 -22.72
N GLN A 124 6.53 2.20 -21.90
CA GLN A 124 7.60 3.11 -21.54
C GLN A 124 8.67 2.38 -20.71
N ALA A 125 9.88 2.27 -21.26
CA ALA A 125 11.02 1.69 -20.56
C ALA A 125 11.65 2.70 -19.58
N GLY A 126 12.03 2.22 -18.40
CA GLY A 126 12.93 2.92 -17.48
C GLY A 126 14.41 2.73 -17.86
N SER A 127 15.32 3.24 -17.03
CA SER A 127 16.77 3.17 -17.29
C SER A 127 17.32 1.75 -17.43
N GLY A 128 16.70 0.76 -16.79
CA GLY A 128 17.06 -0.66 -16.91
C GLY A 128 16.41 -1.39 -18.10
N GLY A 129 15.74 -0.69 -19.02
CA GLY A 129 15.08 -1.33 -20.18
C GLY A 129 13.76 -2.05 -19.86
N HIS A 130 13.33 -2.04 -18.60
CA HIS A 130 12.04 -2.59 -18.15
C HIS A 130 11.03 -1.48 -17.88
N CYS A 131 9.74 -1.77 -18.05
CA CYS A 131 8.69 -0.89 -17.53
C CYS A 131 8.50 -1.21 -16.05
N SER A 132 8.78 -0.25 -15.17
CA SER A 132 8.64 -0.40 -13.72
C SER A 132 7.45 0.41 -13.22
N HIS A 133 6.63 -0.19 -12.37
CA HIS A 133 5.54 0.49 -11.65
C HIS A 133 4.54 1.22 -12.56
N GLY A 134 4.36 0.73 -13.79
CA GLY A 134 3.43 1.29 -14.78
C GLY A 134 3.96 2.47 -15.59
N GLY A 135 5.25 2.80 -15.47
CA GLY A 135 5.87 3.92 -16.17
C GLY A 135 5.74 5.26 -15.43
N TYR A 136 6.24 6.33 -16.05
CA TYR A 136 6.24 7.69 -15.54
C TYR A 136 5.75 8.72 -16.58
N PRO A 137 4.77 9.57 -16.24
CA PRO A 137 3.99 9.57 -15.00
C PRO A 137 3.08 8.33 -14.89
N GLY A 138 3.06 7.70 -13.72
CA GLY A 138 2.21 6.54 -13.42
C GLY A 138 1.02 6.91 -12.53
N PHE A 139 0.25 5.94 -12.05
CA PHE A 139 -0.92 6.22 -11.18
C PHE A 139 -0.58 7.02 -9.92
N ALA A 140 0.64 6.82 -9.42
CA ALA A 140 1.22 7.48 -8.26
C ALA A 140 1.47 8.99 -8.46
N ASP A 141 1.50 9.46 -9.71
CA ASP A 141 1.76 10.85 -10.11
C ASP A 141 0.49 11.62 -10.53
N ARG A 142 -0.68 10.99 -10.44
CA ARG A 142 -1.94 11.52 -10.96
C ARG A 142 -2.82 12.07 -9.86
N VAL A 143 -3.63 13.07 -10.18
CA VAL A 143 -4.71 13.54 -9.29
C VAL A 143 -5.99 12.75 -9.58
N TRP A 144 -6.43 12.00 -8.59
CA TRP A 144 -7.62 11.16 -8.62
C TRP A 144 -8.88 11.99 -8.34
N THR A 145 -9.97 11.61 -8.99
CA THR A 145 -11.28 12.21 -8.76
C THR A 145 -11.91 11.59 -7.52
N VAL A 146 -12.31 12.40 -6.55
CA VAL A 146 -13.03 11.92 -5.37
C VAL A 146 -14.50 11.71 -5.71
N LYS A 147 -15.00 10.49 -5.54
CA LYS A 147 -16.39 10.12 -5.78
C LYS A 147 -17.22 10.10 -4.50
N LYS A 148 -16.61 9.70 -3.39
CA LYS A 148 -17.24 9.65 -2.07
C LYS A 148 -16.21 9.98 -1.00
N SER A 149 -16.59 10.76 0.00
CA SER A 149 -15.78 11.04 1.17
C SER A 149 -16.67 11.22 2.39
N ASN A 150 -16.40 10.49 3.45
CA ASN A 150 -16.99 10.68 4.77
C ASN A 150 -15.96 10.29 5.85
N ARG A 151 -16.38 10.30 7.12
CA ARG A 151 -15.48 10.05 8.27
C ARG A 151 -14.72 8.73 8.24
N CYS A 152 -15.18 7.71 7.53
CA CYS A 152 -14.58 6.37 7.57
C CYS A 152 -14.37 5.76 6.17
N CYS A 153 -14.71 6.48 5.10
CA CYS A 153 -14.62 5.98 3.74
C CYS A 153 -14.22 7.09 2.76
N LEU A 154 -13.27 6.79 1.88
CA LEU A 154 -12.86 7.62 0.75
C LEU A 154 -12.81 6.77 -0.51
N GLN A 155 -13.62 7.13 -1.51
CA GLN A 155 -13.58 6.51 -2.83
C GLN A 155 -12.97 7.48 -3.85
N LEU A 156 -11.91 7.02 -4.49
CA LEU A 156 -11.15 7.71 -5.52
C LEU A 156 -11.34 6.98 -6.86
N LEU A 157 -11.28 7.73 -7.95
CA LEU A 157 -11.37 7.21 -9.30
C LEU A 157 -10.30 7.83 -10.20
N TYR A 158 -9.66 6.98 -10.99
CA TYR A 158 -8.74 7.36 -12.05
C TYR A 158 -9.19 6.77 -13.38
N ALA A 159 -9.23 7.61 -14.41
CA ALA A 159 -9.46 7.21 -15.79
C ALA A 159 -8.11 7.27 -16.51
N SER A 160 -7.53 6.10 -16.77
CA SER A 160 -6.29 5.92 -17.52
C SER A 160 -6.64 5.76 -19.00
N PRO A 161 -6.27 6.69 -19.88
CA PRO A 161 -6.65 6.61 -21.28
C PRO A 161 -5.93 5.46 -22.01
N ASP A 162 -6.50 5.03 -23.14
CA ASP A 162 -5.85 4.11 -24.07
C ASP A 162 -4.47 4.64 -24.49
N GLY A 163 -3.46 3.77 -24.41
CA GLY A 163 -2.07 4.12 -24.73
C GLY A 163 -1.30 4.82 -23.63
N GLU A 164 -1.87 5.06 -22.44
CA GLU A 164 -1.11 5.62 -21.31
C GLU A 164 0.09 4.72 -20.99
N ASN A 165 1.31 5.27 -21.10
CA ASN A 165 2.58 4.55 -20.99
C ASN A 165 2.70 3.28 -21.86
N GLY A 166 1.92 3.20 -22.95
CA GLY A 166 1.88 2.08 -23.89
C GLY A 166 0.86 0.99 -23.55
N PHE A 167 0.12 1.10 -22.43
CA PHE A 167 -0.91 0.12 -22.08
C PHE A 167 -2.18 0.30 -22.93
N PRO A 168 -2.72 -0.77 -23.56
CA PRO A 168 -3.93 -0.67 -24.36
C PRO A 168 -5.19 -0.54 -23.50
N GLY A 169 -6.23 0.07 -24.06
CA GLY A 169 -7.55 0.21 -23.45
C GLY A 169 -7.65 1.39 -22.51
N ASN A 170 -8.75 2.12 -22.63
CA ASN A 170 -9.21 2.99 -21.56
C ASN A 170 -9.52 2.12 -20.35
N LEU A 171 -9.01 2.51 -19.19
CA LEU A 171 -9.22 1.83 -17.93
C LEU A 171 -9.79 2.81 -16.92
N THR A 172 -10.92 2.45 -16.31
CA THR A 172 -11.42 3.15 -15.12
C THR A 172 -11.08 2.30 -13.91
N LEU A 173 -10.29 2.85 -12.99
CA LEU A 173 -9.93 2.21 -11.72
C LEU A 173 -10.52 3.04 -10.57
N SER A 174 -11.29 2.39 -9.70
CA SER A 174 -11.70 2.94 -8.41
C SER A 174 -10.88 2.32 -7.29
N VAL A 175 -10.50 3.15 -6.32
CA VAL A 175 -9.86 2.74 -5.07
C VAL A 175 -10.73 3.24 -3.93
N THR A 176 -11.24 2.33 -3.13
CA THR A 176 -12.02 2.65 -1.93
C THR A 176 -11.21 2.31 -0.69
N TYR A 177 -10.87 3.34 0.07
CA TYR A 177 -10.35 3.20 1.43
C TYR A 177 -11.51 3.17 2.40
N ARG A 178 -11.53 2.19 3.31
CA ARG A 178 -12.50 2.10 4.40
C ARG A 178 -11.77 1.77 5.71
N LEU A 179 -11.98 2.61 6.71
CA LEU A 179 -11.53 2.36 8.08
C LEU A 179 -12.72 1.89 8.93
N THR A 180 -12.66 0.67 9.45
CA THR A 180 -13.74 0.10 10.27
C THR A 180 -13.51 0.38 11.76
N ASP A 181 -14.54 0.18 12.58
CA ASP A 181 -14.41 0.27 14.04
C ASP A 181 -13.64 -0.92 14.65
N ASP A 182 -13.40 -1.98 13.87
CA ASP A 182 -12.57 -3.14 14.23
C ASP A 182 -11.08 -2.95 13.87
N ASN A 183 -10.64 -1.69 13.72
CA ASN A 183 -9.26 -1.30 13.38
C ASN A 183 -8.75 -1.83 12.04
N GLU A 184 -9.63 -1.98 11.05
CA GLU A 184 -9.27 -2.47 9.72
C GLU A 184 -9.26 -1.30 8.72
N LEU A 185 -8.11 -1.06 8.10
CA LEU A 185 -8.00 -0.26 6.88
C LEU A 185 -8.09 -1.19 5.68
N SER A 186 -9.28 -1.28 5.07
CA SER A 186 -9.51 -1.96 3.79
C SER A 186 -9.20 -1.02 2.62
N ILE A 187 -8.51 -1.56 1.61
CA ILE A 187 -8.25 -0.97 0.31
C ILE A 187 -8.87 -1.89 -0.74
N LEU A 188 -9.97 -1.44 -1.34
CA LEU A 188 -10.68 -2.15 -2.39
C LEU A 188 -10.39 -1.50 -3.75
N TYR A 189 -9.86 -2.29 -4.67
CA TYR A 189 -9.65 -1.93 -6.07
C TYR A 189 -10.75 -2.53 -6.94
N GLU A 190 -11.36 -1.71 -7.79
CA GLU A 190 -12.34 -2.16 -8.77
C GLU A 190 -12.04 -1.50 -10.11
N ALA A 191 -12.00 -2.28 -11.20
CA ALA A 191 -11.71 -1.71 -12.52
C ALA A 191 -12.47 -2.37 -13.67
N GLU A 192 -12.60 -1.60 -14.74
CA GLU A 192 -13.15 -2.02 -16.02
C GLU A 192 -12.36 -1.39 -17.16
N THR A 193 -12.41 -2.03 -18.33
CA THR A 193 -11.71 -1.59 -19.54
C THR A 193 -12.53 -1.79 -20.79
N ASP A 194 -12.25 -1.00 -21.83
CA ASP A 194 -12.88 -1.12 -23.15
C ASP A 194 -12.06 -1.95 -24.17
N LYS A 195 -10.81 -2.30 -23.85
CA LYS A 195 -9.97 -3.22 -24.64
C LYS A 195 -9.21 -4.18 -23.72
N PRO A 196 -8.85 -5.39 -24.18
CA PRO A 196 -7.97 -6.26 -23.42
C PRO A 196 -6.68 -5.54 -22.99
N THR A 197 -6.36 -5.63 -21.69
CA THR A 197 -5.20 -4.96 -21.08
C THR A 197 -4.63 -5.79 -19.94
N VAL A 198 -3.51 -5.38 -19.37
CA VAL A 198 -2.97 -5.98 -18.14
C VAL A 198 -3.11 -5.01 -16.98
N LEU A 199 -3.50 -5.51 -15.81
CA LEU A 199 -3.75 -4.72 -14.62
C LEU A 199 -3.21 -5.45 -13.38
N ASN A 200 -2.40 -4.76 -12.58
CA ASN A 200 -1.86 -5.25 -11.31
C ASN A 200 -1.59 -4.06 -10.37
N PRO A 201 -2.61 -3.45 -9.75
CA PRO A 201 -2.43 -2.31 -8.85
C PRO A 201 -2.08 -2.80 -7.44
N SER A 202 -1.33 -1.99 -6.69
CA SER A 202 -1.18 -2.22 -5.24
C SER A 202 -0.84 -0.91 -4.51
N ASN A 203 -0.85 -0.95 -3.18
CA ASN A 203 -0.45 0.17 -2.33
C ASN A 203 1.00 -0.01 -1.85
N HIS A 204 1.81 1.04 -1.97
CA HIS A 204 3.24 1.00 -1.64
C HIS A 204 3.56 1.77 -0.35
N SER A 205 2.80 1.50 0.71
CA SER A 205 3.09 2.03 2.06
C SER A 205 4.35 1.41 2.65
N PHE A 206 5.12 2.21 3.38
CA PHE A 206 6.37 1.81 4.04
C PHE A 206 6.12 1.87 5.55
N PHE A 207 5.96 0.72 6.18
CA PHE A 207 5.55 0.58 7.58
C PHE A 207 6.76 0.42 8.52
N ASN A 208 6.63 0.95 9.74
CA ASN A 208 7.49 0.67 10.88
C ASN A 208 6.61 0.72 12.14
N LEU A 209 6.34 -0.44 12.74
CA LEU A 209 5.39 -0.60 13.83
C LEU A 209 5.90 0.01 15.15
N SER A 210 7.20 0.22 15.29
CA SER A 210 7.71 0.97 16.46
C SER A 210 7.16 2.39 16.51
N GLY A 211 6.77 2.96 15.36
CA GLY A 211 6.42 4.37 15.21
C GLY A 211 7.64 5.31 15.18
N ASN A 212 8.84 4.78 15.41
CA ASN A 212 10.09 5.51 15.25
C ASN A 212 10.65 5.28 13.84
N LEU A 213 10.16 6.07 12.88
CA LEU A 213 10.56 6.00 11.47
C LEU A 213 12.05 6.31 11.21
N SER A 214 12.81 6.73 12.23
CA SER A 214 14.26 6.95 12.15
C SER A 214 15.11 5.74 12.57
N ARG A 215 14.48 4.61 12.95
CA ARG A 215 15.13 3.34 13.26
C ARG A 215 14.82 2.29 12.20
N ASP A 216 15.65 1.26 12.11
CA ASP A 216 15.39 0.08 11.29
C ASP A 216 14.23 -0.79 11.83
N VAL A 217 13.72 -1.69 11.00
CA VAL A 217 12.66 -2.67 11.36
C VAL A 217 13.23 -4.04 11.75
N LEU A 218 14.52 -4.16 12.04
CA LEU A 218 15.18 -5.46 12.20
C LEU A 218 14.77 -6.20 13.49
N ASP A 219 14.26 -5.48 14.47
CA ASP A 219 13.69 -6.03 15.71
C ASP A 219 12.22 -6.50 15.55
N GLU A 220 11.53 -6.09 14.48
CA GLU A 220 10.15 -6.50 14.24
C GLU A 220 10.08 -7.99 13.88
N VAL A 221 9.04 -8.66 14.35
CA VAL A 221 8.81 -10.10 14.16
C VAL A 221 7.78 -10.30 13.06
N LEU A 222 8.14 -11.08 12.05
CA LEU A 222 7.37 -11.32 10.85
C LEU A 222 6.95 -12.79 10.76
N TRP A 223 5.72 -13.02 10.28
CA TRP A 223 5.22 -14.30 9.78
C TRP A 223 4.54 -14.07 8.44
N VAL A 224 4.69 -15.02 7.51
CA VAL A 224 4.13 -14.97 6.16
C VAL A 224 3.52 -16.32 5.83
N ASP A 225 2.26 -16.33 5.37
CA ASP A 225 1.58 -17.54 4.94
C ASP A 225 1.95 -17.90 3.50
N ALA A 226 3.20 -18.34 3.31
CA ALA A 226 3.74 -18.65 2.00
C ALA A 226 4.87 -19.68 2.10
N ASP A 227 4.80 -20.73 1.26
CA ASP A 227 5.82 -21.78 1.18
C ASP A 227 6.87 -21.55 0.08
N SER A 228 6.71 -20.49 -0.71
CA SER A 228 7.55 -20.21 -1.87
C SER A 228 7.66 -18.72 -2.22
N ILE A 229 8.75 -18.36 -2.90
CA ILE A 229 9.00 -17.01 -3.46
C ILE A 229 9.23 -17.08 -4.97
N ALA A 230 8.90 -16.00 -5.69
CA ALA A 230 9.29 -15.84 -7.08
C ALA A 230 10.80 -15.57 -7.20
N GLU A 231 11.50 -16.41 -7.97
CA GLU A 231 12.96 -16.29 -8.13
C GLU A 231 13.35 -15.08 -8.99
N TYR A 232 14.39 -14.37 -8.55
CA TYR A 232 15.17 -13.45 -9.38
C TYR A 232 16.44 -14.09 -9.97
N ASP A 233 16.78 -13.71 -11.20
CA ASP A 233 18.11 -13.88 -11.74
C ASP A 233 19.11 -12.86 -11.15
N VAL A 234 20.32 -12.80 -11.71
CA VAL A 234 21.39 -11.89 -11.25
C VAL A 234 21.08 -10.42 -11.49
N ASP A 235 20.17 -10.11 -12.42
CA ASP A 235 19.77 -8.76 -12.81
C ASP A 235 18.47 -8.31 -12.10
N LYS A 236 18.04 -9.05 -11.08
CA LYS A 236 16.78 -8.82 -10.35
C LYS A 236 15.55 -8.91 -11.27
N CYS A 237 15.62 -9.77 -12.27
CA CYS A 237 14.51 -10.09 -13.17
C CYS A 237 13.88 -11.42 -12.80
N VAL A 238 12.55 -11.48 -12.74
CA VAL A 238 11.87 -12.72 -12.35
C VAL A 238 12.10 -13.79 -13.41
N THR A 239 12.54 -14.97 -12.99
CA THR A 239 12.79 -16.09 -13.91
C THR A 239 11.48 -16.75 -14.33
N GLY A 240 10.48 -16.71 -13.46
CA GLY A 240 9.24 -17.46 -13.60
C GLY A 240 9.22 -18.75 -12.77
N ARG A 241 10.31 -19.09 -12.07
CA ARG A 241 10.36 -20.21 -11.13
C ARG A 241 9.91 -19.77 -9.74
N MET A 242 9.28 -20.69 -9.01
CA MET A 242 9.00 -20.54 -7.58
C MET A 242 10.03 -21.35 -6.80
N LEU A 243 10.72 -20.73 -5.85
CA LEU A 243 11.65 -21.39 -4.93
C LEU A 243 10.94 -21.70 -3.63
N SER A 244 11.14 -22.90 -3.08
CA SER A 244 10.67 -23.20 -1.73
C SER A 244 11.42 -22.33 -0.73
N VAL A 245 10.70 -21.79 0.26
CA VAL A 245 11.32 -21.05 1.36
C VAL A 245 11.97 -21.97 2.39
N LYS A 246 11.58 -23.25 2.46
CA LYS A 246 11.97 -24.17 3.53
C LYS A 246 13.49 -24.24 3.69
N GLY A 247 13.97 -23.93 4.90
CA GLY A 247 15.40 -23.98 5.22
C GLY A 247 16.24 -22.87 4.57
N THR A 248 15.60 -21.87 3.97
CA THR A 248 16.25 -20.66 3.44
C THR A 248 15.98 -19.46 4.36
N PRO A 249 16.68 -18.33 4.20
CA PRO A 249 16.40 -17.10 4.94
C PRO A 249 14.98 -16.54 4.73
N PHE A 250 14.29 -16.97 3.67
CA PHE A 250 12.93 -16.53 3.33
C PHE A 250 11.83 -17.31 4.06
N ASP A 251 12.20 -18.29 4.90
CA ASP A 251 11.25 -19.12 5.66
C ASP A 251 10.65 -18.36 6.84
N PHE A 252 9.56 -17.65 6.56
CA PHE A 252 8.69 -17.00 7.55
C PHE A 252 7.39 -17.79 7.78
N THR A 253 7.37 -19.10 7.50
CA THR A 253 6.22 -19.97 7.81
C THR A 253 6.01 -20.14 9.32
N SER A 254 7.02 -19.76 10.10
CA SER A 254 6.99 -19.49 11.54
C SER A 254 7.47 -18.05 11.80
N THR A 255 7.22 -17.53 13.00
CA THR A 255 7.60 -16.15 13.35
C THR A 255 9.11 -16.01 13.52
N TRP A 256 9.72 -15.05 12.84
CA TRP A 256 11.14 -14.71 12.96
C TRP A 256 11.33 -13.20 13.04
N ARG A 257 12.37 -12.73 13.74
CA ARG A 257 12.76 -11.32 13.59
C ARG A 257 13.30 -11.10 12.19
N ILE A 258 12.98 -9.96 11.59
CA ILE A 258 13.47 -9.62 10.25
C ILE A 258 15.00 -9.66 10.22
N GLY A 259 15.65 -9.11 11.24
CA GLY A 259 17.10 -9.00 11.34
C GLY A 259 17.86 -10.33 11.47
N ASP A 260 17.23 -11.39 11.94
CA ASP A 260 17.93 -12.65 12.23
C ASP A 260 18.49 -13.32 10.97
N ARG A 261 17.87 -13.06 9.80
CA ARG A 261 18.11 -13.85 8.58
C ARG A 261 18.39 -13.01 7.33
N ILE A 262 18.09 -11.71 7.37
CA ILE A 262 18.14 -10.81 6.21
C ILE A 262 19.53 -10.62 5.59
N ASP A 263 20.60 -10.92 6.34
CA ASP A 263 22.01 -10.84 5.92
C ASP A 263 22.69 -12.22 5.83
N GLU A 264 21.92 -13.32 5.90
CA GLU A 264 22.46 -14.65 5.63
C GLU A 264 23.03 -14.76 4.20
N PRO A 265 24.08 -15.57 3.99
CA PRO A 265 24.67 -15.75 2.66
C PRO A 265 23.74 -16.55 1.75
N ASP A 266 22.90 -15.84 1.00
CA ASP A 266 21.96 -16.41 0.03
C ASP A 266 21.98 -15.62 -1.29
N ARG A 267 21.85 -16.33 -2.42
CA ARG A 267 21.91 -15.72 -3.76
C ARG A 267 20.80 -14.69 -3.98
N GLN A 268 19.59 -14.96 -3.52
CA GLN A 268 18.44 -14.08 -3.68
C GLN A 268 18.61 -12.82 -2.81
N LEU A 269 19.05 -12.97 -1.55
CA LEU A 269 19.34 -11.82 -0.68
C LEU A 269 20.46 -10.92 -1.24
N ALA A 270 21.51 -11.51 -1.83
CA ALA A 270 22.61 -10.76 -2.41
C ALA A 270 22.18 -9.84 -3.57
N VAL A 271 21.21 -10.26 -4.38
CA VAL A 271 20.68 -9.48 -5.53
C VAL A 271 19.92 -8.24 -5.06
N THR A 272 19.27 -8.31 -3.89
CA THR A 272 18.34 -7.28 -3.40
C THR A 272 18.82 -6.51 -2.17
N LYS A 273 19.89 -7.00 -1.52
CA LYS A 273 20.49 -6.45 -0.28
C LYS A 273 19.52 -6.45 0.91
N GLY A 274 18.69 -7.48 0.99
CA GLY A 274 17.63 -7.66 1.98
C GLY A 274 16.37 -8.24 1.33
N TYR A 275 15.22 -8.15 1.99
CA TYR A 275 13.96 -8.60 1.39
C TYR A 275 13.44 -7.55 0.39
N ASP A 276 13.03 -8.04 -0.77
CA ASP A 276 12.52 -7.28 -1.93
C ASP A 276 11.97 -8.32 -2.92
N HIS A 277 11.16 -9.26 -2.40
CA HIS A 277 10.74 -10.47 -3.10
C HIS A 277 9.23 -10.66 -2.95
N THR A 278 8.61 -11.35 -3.92
CA THR A 278 7.20 -11.72 -3.85
C THR A 278 7.07 -13.16 -3.32
N TRP A 279 6.49 -13.30 -2.13
CA TRP A 279 6.03 -14.57 -1.60
C TRP A 279 4.72 -14.96 -2.26
N LYS A 280 4.57 -16.23 -2.64
CA LYS A 280 3.31 -16.79 -3.13
C LYS A 280 2.44 -17.14 -1.94
N VAL A 281 1.32 -16.45 -1.77
CA VAL A 281 0.42 -16.66 -0.63
C VAL A 281 -0.23 -18.04 -0.75
N ASN A 282 -0.32 -18.77 0.36
CA ASN A 282 -0.93 -20.10 0.44
C ASN A 282 -2.46 -20.02 0.38
N TRP A 283 -2.98 -19.85 -0.82
CA TRP A 283 -4.41 -19.70 -1.05
C TRP A 283 -5.19 -20.99 -1.05
N GLN A 284 -6.37 -20.96 -0.42
CA GLN A 284 -7.34 -22.06 -0.47
C GLN A 284 -8.54 -21.76 -1.37
N ASN A 285 -8.87 -20.48 -1.60
CA ASN A 285 -9.99 -20.02 -2.44
C ASN A 285 -9.83 -18.54 -2.85
N ASN A 286 -10.77 -17.99 -3.61
CA ASN A 286 -10.77 -16.58 -4.07
C ASN A 286 -11.22 -15.56 -2.99
N GLY A 287 -11.24 -15.94 -1.72
CA GLY A 287 -11.62 -15.11 -0.59
C GLY A 287 -10.46 -14.26 -0.05
N LEU A 288 -10.75 -13.55 1.04
CA LEU A 288 -9.78 -12.74 1.77
C LEU A 288 -9.03 -13.64 2.77
N HIS A 289 -7.70 -13.73 2.64
CA HIS A 289 -6.86 -14.59 3.48
C HIS A 289 -5.80 -13.79 4.22
N LYS A 290 -5.44 -14.21 5.43
CA LYS A 290 -4.31 -13.62 6.16
C LYS A 290 -3.01 -14.04 5.49
N ALA A 291 -2.32 -13.10 4.86
CA ALA A 291 -1.07 -13.34 4.13
C ALA A 291 0.18 -13.06 4.97
N ALA A 292 0.09 -12.14 5.93
CA ALA A 292 1.21 -11.81 6.81
C ALA A 292 0.75 -11.31 8.19
N LEU A 293 1.67 -11.38 9.13
CA LEU A 293 1.58 -10.80 10.46
C LEU A 293 2.93 -10.16 10.78
N ILE A 294 2.92 -8.93 11.26
CA ILE A 294 4.11 -8.28 11.80
C ILE A 294 3.80 -7.68 13.17
N THR A 295 4.75 -7.79 14.09
CA THR A 295 4.63 -7.27 15.45
C THR A 295 5.91 -6.56 15.86
N ASP A 296 5.77 -5.42 16.54
CA ASP A 296 6.87 -4.78 17.25
C ASP A 296 6.77 -5.08 18.75
N LYS A 297 7.82 -5.66 19.33
CA LYS A 297 7.81 -6.09 20.74
C LYS A 297 7.84 -4.92 21.72
N GLU A 298 8.52 -3.83 21.37
CA GLU A 298 8.71 -2.69 22.27
C GLU A 298 7.37 -1.97 22.48
N SER A 299 6.74 -1.54 21.39
CA SER A 299 5.41 -0.91 21.41
C SER A 299 4.28 -1.90 21.66
N GLY A 300 4.46 -3.17 21.32
CA GLY A 300 3.38 -4.17 21.34
C GLY A 300 2.38 -4.00 20.19
N ARG A 301 2.65 -3.12 19.20
CA ARG A 301 1.79 -2.98 18.03
C ARG A 301 1.81 -4.23 17.16
N VAL A 302 0.66 -4.54 16.58
CA VAL A 302 0.41 -5.67 15.70
C VAL A 302 -0.23 -5.18 14.42
N MET A 303 0.23 -5.69 13.28
CA MET A 303 -0.44 -5.53 12.00
C MET A 303 -0.62 -6.89 11.34
N GLU A 304 -1.86 -7.24 11.05
CA GLU A 304 -2.20 -8.37 10.19
C GLU A 304 -2.51 -7.85 8.78
N VAL A 305 -2.02 -8.55 7.77
CA VAL A 305 -2.30 -8.23 6.36
C VAL A 305 -3.15 -9.34 5.77
N TYR A 306 -4.34 -8.97 5.30
CA TYR A 306 -5.22 -9.88 4.56
C TYR A 306 -5.33 -9.45 3.11
N THR A 307 -5.49 -10.40 2.19
CA THR A 307 -5.62 -10.08 0.77
C THR A 307 -6.35 -11.12 -0.07
N THR A 308 -6.88 -10.67 -1.21
CA THR A 308 -7.33 -11.50 -2.33
C THR A 308 -6.29 -11.61 -3.46
N GLU A 309 -5.04 -11.13 -3.27
CA GLU A 309 -3.94 -11.20 -4.25
C GLU A 309 -2.96 -12.38 -4.08
N PRO A 310 -2.47 -13.02 -5.18
CA PRO A 310 -1.77 -14.31 -5.16
C PRO A 310 -0.37 -14.23 -4.56
N GLY A 311 0.15 -13.01 -4.47
CA GLY A 311 1.44 -12.73 -3.91
C GLY A 311 1.40 -11.57 -2.94
N ILE A 312 2.37 -11.57 -2.04
CA ILE A 312 2.72 -10.43 -1.22
C ILE A 312 4.20 -10.12 -1.43
N HIS A 313 4.48 -8.94 -1.96
CA HIS A 313 5.84 -8.46 -2.14
C HIS A 313 6.27 -7.71 -0.88
N LEU A 314 7.35 -8.20 -0.28
CA LEU A 314 7.94 -7.61 0.91
C LEU A 314 9.24 -6.92 0.53
N TYR A 315 9.31 -5.62 0.81
CA TYR A 315 10.49 -4.80 0.56
C TYR A 315 10.91 -4.08 1.83
N THR A 316 12.10 -4.39 2.35
CA THR A 316 12.64 -3.82 3.59
C THR A 316 13.41 -2.51 3.36
N ALA A 317 12.93 -1.63 2.49
CA ALA A 317 13.52 -0.30 2.28
C ALA A 317 15.05 -0.31 2.05
N ASN A 318 15.57 -1.32 1.34
CA ASN A 318 17.02 -1.54 1.17
C ASN A 318 17.74 -0.36 0.49
N GLY A 319 17.00 0.45 -0.30
CA GLY A 319 17.52 1.65 -0.97
C GLY A 319 17.58 2.91 -0.11
N HIS A 320 16.98 2.92 1.09
CA HIS A 320 17.08 4.06 2.00
C HIS A 320 18.50 4.18 2.58
N ASN A 321 18.91 5.42 2.88
CA ASN A 321 20.30 5.74 3.26
C ASN A 321 20.44 6.93 4.21
N GLY A 322 19.34 7.40 4.81
CA GLY A 322 19.33 8.50 5.78
C GLY A 322 19.45 9.91 5.17
N LYS A 323 19.62 10.05 3.85
CA LYS A 323 19.73 11.38 3.21
C LYS A 323 18.37 12.03 2.94
N LEU A 324 17.34 11.22 2.71
CA LEU A 324 15.99 11.71 2.47
C LEU A 324 15.35 12.13 3.79
N LYS A 325 14.82 13.35 3.81
CA LYS A 325 14.03 13.88 4.92
C LYS A 325 12.55 13.75 4.58
N GLY A 326 11.82 13.00 5.40
CA GLY A 326 10.38 12.84 5.32
C GLY A 326 9.63 13.77 6.27
N LYS A 327 8.49 13.29 6.76
CA LYS A 327 7.63 14.01 7.72
C LYS A 327 8.42 14.55 8.90
N GLN A 328 8.14 15.80 9.27
CA GLN A 328 8.73 16.52 10.40
C GLN A 328 10.27 16.53 10.41
N GLY A 329 10.90 16.39 9.22
CA GLY A 329 12.35 16.34 9.09
C GLY A 329 13.00 15.01 9.49
N ILE A 330 12.21 13.96 9.79
CA ILE A 330 12.71 12.62 10.08
C ILE A 330 13.52 12.11 8.89
N THR A 331 14.70 11.56 9.14
CA THR A 331 15.49 10.88 8.11
C THR A 331 15.13 9.40 8.04
N TYR A 332 15.13 8.84 6.84
CA TYR A 332 14.83 7.42 6.62
C TYR A 332 16.12 6.63 6.35
N PRO A 333 16.71 5.98 7.39
CA PRO A 333 17.93 5.19 7.22
C PRO A 333 17.67 3.88 6.47
N HIS A 334 18.76 3.16 6.19
CA HIS A 334 18.70 1.83 5.59
C HIS A 334 17.78 0.91 6.40
N ARG A 335 16.85 0.23 5.73
CA ARG A 335 15.89 -0.71 6.34
C ARG A 335 14.99 -0.10 7.43
N ASN A 336 14.70 1.19 7.36
CA ASN A 336 13.80 1.86 8.32
C ASN A 336 12.33 1.47 8.22
N ALA A 337 11.94 0.72 7.18
CA ALA A 337 10.56 0.36 6.95
C ALA A 337 10.45 -0.92 6.11
N ILE A 338 9.26 -1.51 6.12
CA ILE A 338 8.88 -2.65 5.30
C ILE A 338 7.59 -2.35 4.52
N CYS A 339 7.54 -2.73 3.25
CA CYS A 339 6.34 -2.68 2.41
C CYS A 339 5.64 -4.03 2.39
N PHE A 340 4.31 -4.00 2.29
CA PHE A 340 3.44 -5.17 2.12
C PHE A 340 2.57 -4.98 0.88
N GLU A 341 3.19 -5.14 -0.29
CA GLU A 341 2.53 -4.94 -1.58
C GLU A 341 1.83 -6.23 -2.00
N THR A 342 0.53 -6.32 -1.75
CA THR A 342 -0.29 -7.45 -2.20
C THR A 342 -0.58 -7.30 -3.68
N MET A 343 -0.17 -8.27 -4.50
CA MET A 343 -0.14 -8.14 -5.95
C MET A 343 -0.05 -9.50 -6.66
N HIS A 344 -0.29 -9.49 -7.97
CA HIS A 344 0.22 -10.55 -8.84
C HIS A 344 1.74 -10.45 -9.00
N PHE A 345 2.38 -11.54 -9.39
CA PHE A 345 3.83 -11.59 -9.58
C PHE A 345 4.28 -10.64 -10.69
N ALA A 346 5.47 -10.05 -10.52
CA ALA A 346 6.08 -9.24 -11.57
C ALA A 346 6.17 -10.06 -12.88
N ASP A 347 6.08 -9.36 -14.00
CA ASP A 347 6.17 -9.93 -15.35
C ASP A 347 5.17 -11.05 -15.70
N SER A 348 4.08 -11.23 -14.93
CA SER A 348 3.01 -12.20 -15.27
C SER A 348 2.56 -12.16 -16.75
N PRO A 349 2.44 -11.01 -17.45
CA PRO A 349 2.12 -10.98 -18.88
C PRO A 349 3.08 -11.77 -19.78
N ASN A 350 4.33 -11.98 -19.35
CA ASN A 350 5.36 -12.73 -20.07
C ASN A 350 5.71 -14.07 -19.41
N LYS A 351 5.04 -14.44 -18.31
CA LYS A 351 5.27 -15.66 -17.53
C LYS A 351 3.96 -16.45 -17.42
N PRO A 352 3.60 -17.27 -18.43
CA PRO A 352 2.29 -17.93 -18.50
C PRO A 352 2.01 -18.91 -17.35
N GLN A 353 3.03 -19.34 -16.61
CA GLN A 353 2.89 -20.15 -15.40
C GLN A 353 2.45 -19.35 -14.17
N PHE A 354 2.56 -18.02 -14.18
CA PHE A 354 2.05 -17.16 -13.12
C PHE A 354 0.57 -16.89 -13.31
N PRO A 355 -0.19 -16.62 -12.23
CA PRO A 355 -1.55 -16.10 -12.33
C PRO A 355 -1.64 -14.92 -13.31
N THR A 356 -2.67 -14.98 -14.15
CA THR A 356 -2.88 -13.99 -15.22
C THR A 356 -3.28 -12.63 -14.65
N THR A 357 -2.73 -11.58 -15.24
CA THR A 357 -3.11 -10.18 -14.98
C THR A 357 -3.95 -9.59 -16.10
N LEU A 358 -4.43 -10.42 -17.04
CA LEU A 358 -5.22 -9.99 -18.19
C LEU A 358 -6.63 -9.58 -17.74
N LEU A 359 -7.01 -8.35 -18.06
CA LEU A 359 -8.37 -7.84 -17.91
C LEU A 359 -9.00 -7.67 -19.30
N LYS A 360 -10.17 -8.29 -19.51
CA LYS A 360 -10.93 -8.20 -20.76
C LYS A 360 -12.17 -7.31 -20.60
N PRO A 361 -12.68 -6.68 -21.68
CA PRO A 361 -13.95 -5.97 -21.65
C PRO A 361 -15.09 -6.84 -21.12
N GLY A 362 -15.98 -6.25 -20.33
CA GLY A 362 -17.09 -6.95 -19.68
C GLY A 362 -16.72 -7.77 -18.43
N VAL A 363 -15.43 -7.97 -18.15
CA VAL A 363 -14.96 -8.57 -16.89
C VAL A 363 -14.65 -7.45 -15.90
N LYS A 364 -15.20 -7.54 -14.69
CA LYS A 364 -14.86 -6.62 -13.60
C LYS A 364 -13.64 -7.12 -12.85
N PHE A 365 -12.60 -6.30 -12.77
CA PHE A 365 -11.49 -6.53 -11.86
C PHE A 365 -11.93 -6.18 -10.43
N ARG A 366 -11.56 -7.02 -9.47
CA ARG A 366 -11.71 -6.75 -8.04
C ARG A 366 -10.51 -7.30 -7.28
N SER A 367 -9.94 -6.47 -6.42
CA SER A 367 -8.85 -6.85 -5.51
C SER A 367 -9.02 -6.15 -4.18
N GLU A 368 -8.75 -6.83 -3.07
CA GLU A 368 -8.88 -6.27 -1.74
C GLU A 368 -7.70 -6.61 -0.85
N THR A 369 -7.27 -5.60 -0.09
CA THR A 369 -6.22 -5.70 0.92
C THR A 369 -6.73 -5.09 2.21
N VAL A 370 -6.52 -5.76 3.33
CA VAL A 370 -6.90 -5.25 4.65
C VAL A 370 -5.68 -5.23 5.56
N PHE A 371 -5.37 -4.05 6.09
CA PHE A 371 -4.43 -3.89 7.19
C PHE A 371 -5.23 -3.81 8.49
N LYS A 372 -5.14 -4.83 9.33
CA LYS A 372 -5.80 -4.88 10.64
C LYS A 372 -4.79 -4.56 11.73
N PHE A 373 -5.09 -3.53 12.52
CA PHE A 373 -4.20 -3.06 13.57
C PHE A 373 -4.67 -3.52 14.95
N GLY A 374 -3.72 -3.86 15.81
CA GLY A 374 -3.99 -4.25 17.18
C GLY A 374 -2.79 -4.04 18.09
N VAL A 375 -2.94 -4.48 19.33
CA VAL A 375 -1.87 -4.53 20.32
C VAL A 375 -1.81 -5.92 20.94
N THR A 376 -0.63 -6.44 21.22
CA THR A 376 -0.48 -7.65 22.01
C THR A 376 -0.93 -7.37 23.44
N VAL A 377 -1.94 -8.09 23.92
CA VAL A 377 -2.31 -8.09 25.33
C VAL A 377 -1.36 -9.06 26.04
N ASN A 378 -0.54 -8.56 26.97
CA ASN A 378 0.32 -9.39 27.80
C ASN A 378 -0.47 -10.32 28.71
#